data_AF-R7PTT8-F1
#
_entry.id   AF-R7PTT8-F1
#
_cell.length_a   1.000
_cell.length_b   1.000
_cell.length_c   1.000
_cell.angle_alpha   90.00
_cell.angle_beta   90.00
_cell.angle_gamma   90.00
#
_symmetry.space_group_name_H-M   'P 1'
#
loop_
_entity.id
_entity.type
_entity.pdbx_description
1 polymer ?
#
loop_
_entity_poly.entity_id
_entity_poly.type
_entity_poly.pdbx_seq_one_letter_code
_entity_poly.pdbx_strand_id
1 'polypeptide(L)'
;MAEISEAIAMIKKAESDAEQLILDSESKSVDMINESKINAENIINEAKKAAEEEAKNTVFDAEDKAKKEAQSIAKDGEANVASLKEKAMANVDDAASIIVKNVL
;
A
#
# COMPACT_ATOMS: atom_id res chain seq x y z
N MET A 1 -43.99 18.98 -61.10
CA MET A 1 -43.10 20.03 -60.57
C MET A 1 -43.21 20.19 -59.05
N ALA A 2 -44.41 20.14 -58.45
CA ALA A 2 -44.57 20.20 -56.99
C ALA A 2 -43.91 19.02 -56.24
N GLU A 3 -44.09 17.79 -56.70
CA GLU A 3 -43.53 16.58 -56.06
C GLU A 3 -41.99 16.54 -56.04
N ILE A 4 -41.33 17.04 -57.10
CA ILE A 4 -39.86 17.12 -57.16
C ILE A 4 -39.32 18.15 -56.16
N SER A 5 -40.02 19.27 -55.99
CA SER A 5 -39.63 20.29 -55.01
C SER A 5 -39.77 19.79 -53.57
N GLU A 6 -40.80 18.99 -53.29
CA GLU A 6 -41.03 18.37 -51.98
C GLU A 6 -39.98 17.29 -51.68
N ALA A 7 -39.63 16.47 -52.67
CA ALA A 7 -38.55 15.49 -52.56
C ALA A 7 -37.19 16.16 -52.24
N ILE A 8 -36.86 17.27 -52.92
CA ILE A 8 -35.62 18.02 -52.64
C ILE A 8 -35.62 18.63 -51.24
N ALA A 9 -36.77 19.15 -50.77
CA ALA A 9 -36.88 19.68 -49.41
C ALA A 9 -36.68 18.59 -48.35
N MET A 10 -37.23 17.39 -48.59
CA MET A 10 -37.00 16.24 -47.70
C MET A 10 -35.53 15.79 -47.69
N ILE A 11 -34.87 15.76 -48.86
CA ILE A 11 -33.43 15.43 -48.94
C ILE A 11 -32.60 16.43 -48.14
N LYS A 12 -32.81 17.74 -48.32
CA LYS A 12 -32.08 18.76 -47.57
C LYS A 12 -32.30 18.68 -46.07
N LYS A 13 -33.53 18.36 -45.65
CA LYS A 13 -33.82 18.13 -44.24
C LYS A 13 -33.06 16.91 -43.72
N ALA A 14 -33.07 15.79 -44.45
CA ALA A 14 -32.34 14.60 -44.07
C ALA A 14 -30.82 14.83 -44.01
N GLU A 15 -30.26 15.64 -44.93
CA GLU A 15 -28.86 16.06 -44.89
C GLU A 15 -28.55 16.87 -43.62
N SER A 16 -29.38 17.86 -43.29
CA SER A 16 -29.22 18.66 -42.07
C SER A 16 -29.37 17.83 -40.80
N ASP A 17 -30.33 16.90 -40.77
CA ASP A 17 -30.55 16.01 -39.62
C ASP A 17 -29.35 15.05 -39.44
N ALA A 18 -28.76 14.58 -40.54
CA ALA A 18 -27.57 13.74 -40.51
C ALA A 18 -26.32 14.50 -40.07
N GLU A 19 -26.12 15.74 -40.53
CA GLU A 19 -25.03 16.61 -40.08
C GLU A 19 -25.12 16.88 -38.58
N GLN A 20 -26.33 17.18 -38.07
CA GLN A 20 -26.54 17.38 -36.64
C GLN A 20 -26.24 16.11 -35.84
N LEU A 21 -26.67 14.94 -36.33
CA LEU A 21 -26.38 13.66 -35.68
C LEU A 21 -24.88 13.38 -35.59
N ILE A 22 -24.11 13.74 -36.62
CA ILE A 22 -22.65 13.59 -36.62
C ILE A 22 -22.04 14.50 -35.55
N LEU A 23 -22.41 15.78 -35.53
CA LEU A 23 -21.89 16.74 -34.54
C LEU A 23 -22.21 16.32 -33.10
N ASP A 24 -23.44 15.89 -32.84
CA ASP A 24 -23.86 15.41 -31.52
C ASP A 24 -23.08 14.15 -31.12
N SER A 25 -22.85 13.24 -32.06
CA SER A 25 -22.08 12.01 -31.83
C SER A 25 -20.61 12.30 -31.54
N GLU A 26 -20.00 13.25 -32.25
CA GLU A 26 -18.63 13.69 -32.01
C GLU A 26 -18.50 14.32 -30.62
N SER A 27 -19.40 15.26 -30.27
CA SER A 27 -19.41 15.89 -28.95
C SER A 27 -19.54 14.84 -27.84
N LYS A 28 -20.52 13.94 -27.97
CA LYS A 28 -20.77 12.89 -26.97
C LYS A 28 -19.58 11.95 -26.82
N SER A 29 -18.89 11.64 -27.93
CA SER A 29 -17.69 10.80 -27.90
C SER A 29 -16.56 11.47 -27.12
N VAL A 30 -16.36 12.78 -27.32
CA VAL A 30 -15.36 13.56 -26.57
C VAL A 30 -15.70 13.59 -25.08
N ASP A 31 -16.96 13.83 -24.73
CA ASP A 31 -17.41 13.84 -23.34
C ASP A 31 -17.19 12.47 -22.67
N MET A 32 -17.53 11.38 -23.35
CA MET A 32 -17.30 10.02 -22.86
C MET A 32 -15.81 9.72 -22.62
N ILE A 33 -14.92 10.18 -23.52
CA ILE A 33 -13.48 10.01 -23.36
C ILE A 33 -12.98 10.80 -22.15
N ASN A 34 -13.43 12.04 -21.98
CA ASN A 34 -13.05 12.88 -20.85
C ASN A 34 -13.52 12.30 -19.53
N GLU A 35 -14.79 11.86 -19.45
CA GLU A 35 -15.34 11.21 -18.26
C GLU A 35 -14.56 9.92 -17.93
N SER A 36 -14.28 9.10 -18.94
CA SER A 36 -13.49 7.87 -18.77
C SER A 36 -12.09 8.17 -18.22
N LYS A 37 -11.44 9.25 -18.71
CA LYS A 37 -10.13 9.67 -18.23
C LYS A 37 -10.18 10.13 -16.78
N ILE A 38 -11.16 10.94 -16.40
CA ILE A 38 -11.35 11.39 -15.01
C ILE A 38 -11.59 10.19 -14.09
N ASN A 39 -12.45 9.26 -14.50
CA ASN A 39 -12.72 8.05 -13.73
C ASN A 39 -11.45 7.19 -13.56
N ALA A 40 -10.66 7.03 -14.62
CA ALA A 40 -9.39 6.31 -14.55
C ALA A 40 -8.39 6.99 -13.59
N GLU A 41 -8.27 8.31 -13.65
CA GLU A 41 -7.42 9.08 -12.73
C GLU A 41 -7.87 8.94 -11.28
N ASN A 42 -9.18 8.96 -11.02
CA ASN A 42 -9.74 8.74 -9.68
C ASN A 42 -9.41 7.35 -9.15
N ILE A 43 -9.62 6.30 -9.95
CA ILE A 43 -9.29 4.91 -9.57
C ILE A 43 -7.80 4.78 -9.24
N ILE A 44 -6.92 5.37 -10.06
CA ILE A 44 -5.48 5.33 -9.83
C ILE A 44 -5.12 6.06 -8.52
N ASN A 45 -5.72 7.23 -8.26
CA ASN A 45 -5.45 7.99 -7.05
C ASN A 45 -5.96 7.29 -5.79
N GLU A 46 -7.13 6.66 -5.84
CA GLU A 46 -7.64 5.84 -4.74
C GLU A 46 -6.74 4.63 -4.48
N ALA A 47 -6.33 3.92 -5.52
CA ALA A 47 -5.41 2.79 -5.41
C ALA A 47 -4.05 3.21 -4.80
N LYS A 48 -3.53 4.38 -5.19
CA LYS A 48 -2.30 4.93 -4.60
C LYS A 48 -2.47 5.24 -3.11
N LYS A 49 -3.58 5.89 -2.72
CA LYS A 49 -3.86 6.18 -1.30
C LYS A 49 -3.98 4.90 -0.47
N ALA A 50 -4.69 3.90 -0.99
CA ALA A 50 -4.82 2.61 -0.32
C ALA A 50 -3.45 1.92 -0.15
N ALA A 51 -2.63 1.92 -1.19
CA ALA A 51 -1.27 1.36 -1.13
C ALA A 51 -0.35 2.11 -0.14
N GLU A 52 -0.45 3.44 -0.08
CA GLU A 52 0.31 4.24 0.90
C GLU A 52 -0.13 3.95 2.34
N GLU A 53 -1.43 3.77 2.57
CA GLU A 53 -1.96 3.40 3.89
C GLU A 53 -1.53 1.99 4.30
N GLU A 54 -1.63 1.02 3.39
CA GLU A 54 -1.20 -0.36 3.63
C GLU A 54 0.31 -0.44 3.90
N ALA A 55 1.12 0.33 3.16
CA ALA A 55 2.56 0.42 3.39
C ALA A 55 2.87 0.98 4.78
N LYS A 56 2.18 2.04 5.22
CA LYS A 56 2.33 2.60 6.57
C LYS A 56 1.96 1.59 7.65
N ASN A 57 0.84 0.88 7.47
CA ASN A 57 0.40 -0.14 8.41
C ASN A 57 1.42 -1.29 8.49
N THR A 58 1.96 -1.72 7.36
CA THR A 58 3.00 -2.76 7.29
C THR A 58 4.26 -2.36 8.06
N VAL A 59 4.72 -1.11 7.88
CA VAL A 59 5.89 -0.60 8.60
C VAL A 59 5.60 -0.51 10.10
N PHE A 60 4.45 0.01 10.50
CA PHE A 60 4.06 0.10 11.90
C PHE A 60 3.98 -1.28 12.59
N ASP A 61 3.38 -2.26 11.93
CA ASP A 61 3.29 -3.63 12.44
C ASP A 61 4.68 -4.28 12.56
N ALA A 62 5.58 -4.01 11.61
CA ALA A 62 6.95 -4.48 11.66
C ALA A 62 7.73 -3.84 12.82
N GLU A 63 7.55 -2.54 13.05
CA GLU A 63 8.16 -1.82 14.18
C GLU A 63 7.65 -2.35 15.53
N ASP A 64 6.35 -2.58 15.68
CA ASP A 64 5.77 -3.14 16.90
C ASP A 64 6.28 -4.56 17.18
N LYS A 65 6.36 -5.41 16.15
CA LYS A 65 6.96 -6.75 16.26
C LYS A 65 8.43 -6.67 16.67
N ALA A 66 9.22 -5.84 16.00
CA ALA A 66 10.63 -5.66 16.32
C ALA A 66 10.84 -5.19 17.77
N LYS A 67 9.98 -4.28 18.26
CA LYS A 67 10.01 -3.81 19.65
C LYS A 67 9.71 -4.94 20.64
N LYS A 68 8.69 -5.75 20.37
CA LYS A 68 8.34 -6.92 21.20
C LYS A 68 9.46 -7.96 21.22
N GLU A 69 10.05 -8.24 20.07
CA GLU A 69 11.20 -9.16 19.97
C GLU A 69 12.40 -8.63 20.74
N ALA A 70 12.74 -7.35 20.61
CA ALA A 70 13.83 -6.73 21.35
C ALA A 70 13.62 -6.81 22.87
N GLN A 71 12.39 -6.61 23.35
CA GLN A 71 12.05 -6.78 24.76
C GLN A 71 12.20 -8.24 25.21
N SER A 72 11.78 -9.20 24.39
CA SER A 72 11.96 -10.63 24.69
C SER A 72 13.44 -10.99 24.79
N ILE A 73 14.25 -10.55 23.82
CA ILE A 73 15.70 -10.80 23.80
C ILE A 73 16.38 -10.18 25.03
N ALA A 74 16.00 -8.95 25.41
CA ALA A 74 16.54 -8.31 26.61
C ALA A 74 16.22 -9.13 27.87
N LYS A 75 14.97 -9.58 28.02
CA LYS A 75 14.55 -10.41 29.15
C LYS A 75 15.28 -11.75 29.20
N ASP A 76 15.44 -12.41 28.05
CA ASP A 76 16.17 -13.67 27.95
C ASP A 76 17.66 -13.47 28.26
N GLY A 77 18.25 -12.34 27.82
CA GLY A 77 19.60 -11.93 28.15
C GLY A 77 19.81 -11.75 29.65
N GLU A 78 18.91 -11.05 30.33
CA GLU A 78 18.94 -10.86 31.78
C GLU A 78 18.86 -12.20 32.53
N ALA A 79 17.94 -13.08 32.12
CA ALA A 79 17.80 -14.42 32.70
C ALA A 79 19.08 -15.27 32.53
N ASN A 80 19.70 -15.21 31.36
CA ASN A 80 20.95 -15.91 31.08
C ASN A 80 22.12 -15.39 31.93
N VAL A 81 22.25 -14.06 32.07
CA VAL A 81 23.27 -13.45 32.92
C VAL A 81 23.08 -13.84 34.39
N ALA A 82 21.83 -13.82 34.87
CA ALA A 82 21.50 -14.22 36.23
C ALA A 82 21.88 -15.70 36.48
N SER A 83 21.49 -16.60 35.58
CA SER A 83 21.84 -18.03 35.68
C SER A 83 23.34 -18.27 35.60
N LEU A 84 24.06 -17.55 34.73
CA LEU A 84 25.52 -17.65 34.65
C LEU A 84 26.20 -17.17 35.94
N LYS A 85 25.73 -16.05 36.50
CA LYS A 85 26.25 -15.51 37.77
C LYS A 85 26.04 -16.51 38.91
N GLU A 86 24.85 -17.11 39.01
CA GLU A 86 24.54 -18.13 40.01
C GLU A 86 25.47 -19.35 39.90
N LYS A 87 25.63 -19.89 38.68
CA LYS A 87 26.56 -21.01 38.41
C LYS A 87 28.01 -20.66 38.73
N ALA A 88 28.43 -19.43 38.42
CA ALA A 88 29.79 -18.97 38.72
C ALA A 88 30.00 -18.86 40.24
N MET A 89 29.07 -18.23 40.96
CA MET A 89 29.16 -18.04 42.42
C MET A 89 29.22 -19.36 43.18
N ALA A 90 28.51 -20.40 42.71
CA ALA A 90 28.54 -21.73 43.32
C ALA A 90 29.95 -22.38 43.36
N ASN A 91 30.88 -21.96 42.48
CA ASN A 91 32.21 -22.54 42.37
C ASN A 91 33.32 -21.64 42.94
N VAL A 92 32.97 -20.43 43.44
CA VAL A 92 33.96 -19.45 43.92
C VAL A 92 34.72 -19.96 45.14
N ASP A 93 34.01 -20.55 46.11
CA ASP A 93 34.62 -21.00 47.36
C ASP A 93 35.59 -22.17 47.15
N ASP A 94 35.21 -23.12 46.29
CA ASP A 94 36.07 -24.26 45.92
C ASP A 94 37.32 -23.78 45.15
N ALA A 95 37.16 -22.86 44.21
CA ALA A 95 38.28 -22.27 43.50
C ALA A 95 39.22 -21.50 44.45
N ALA A 96 38.68 -20.73 45.40
CA ALA A 96 39.47 -20.03 46.41
C ALA A 96 40.25 -21.02 47.30
N SER A 97 39.62 -22.13 47.71
CA SER A 97 40.26 -23.18 48.50
C SER A 97 41.44 -23.83 47.77
N ILE A 98 41.30 -24.09 46.47
CA ILE A 98 42.37 -24.63 45.62
C ILE A 98 43.54 -23.65 45.51
N ILE A 99 43.27 -22.35 45.35
CA ILE A 99 44.33 -21.33 45.27
C ILE A 99 45.11 -21.26 46.59
N VAL A 100 44.41 -21.18 47.72
CA VAL A 100 45.04 -21.11 49.05
C VAL A 100 45.95 -22.34 49.30
N LYS A 101 45.49 -23.54 48.93
CA LYS A 101 46.28 -24.78 49.06
C LYS A 101 47.54 -24.86 48.18
N ASN A 102 47.59 -24.14 47.08
CA ASN A 102 48.72 -24.20 46.14
C ASN A 102 49.71 -23.03 46.30
N VAL A 103 49.34 -21.97 47.03
CA VAL A 103 50.16 -20.77 47.22
C VAL A 103 50.80 -20.71 48.61
N LEU A 104 50.17 -21.30 49.63
CA LEU A 104 50.71 -21.48 50.99
C LEU A 104 51.32 -22.87 51.15
#